data_AF-A0A086PBG7-F1
#
_entry.id   AF-A0A086PBG7-F1
#
_cell.length_a   1.000
_cell.length_b   1.000
_cell.length_c   1.000
_cell.angle_alpha   90.00
_cell.angle_beta   90.00
_cell.angle_gamma   90.00
#
_symmetry.space_group_name_H-M   'P 1'
#
loop_
_entity.id
_entity.type
_entity.pdbx_description
1 polymer ?
#
loop_
_entity_poly.entity_id
_entity_poly.type
_entity_poly.pdbx_seq_one_letter_code
_entity_poly.pdbx_strand_id
1 'polypeptide(L)'
;MSETFKLTGMKELEQALAQIGEVGKRRRVGLKALRAGGEPIARAARAIVPVDRGHLRESIDVSTSLAPSQRGDRGAVASLEIHVGPGQHPQAITQEFGTYKEPAQPFMRPAWEAERMTALDLIGATLGIEVAKQAAKAPKVR
;
A
#
# COMPACT_ATOMS: atom_id res chain seq x y z
N MET A 1 -7.89 16.84 -11.39
CA MET A 1 -8.16 17.77 -10.27
C MET A 1 -7.30 17.32 -9.10
N SER A 2 -6.50 18.21 -8.51
CA SER A 2 -5.70 17.90 -7.31
C SER A 2 -6.58 18.09 -6.07
N GLU A 3 -6.93 17.01 -5.39
CA GLU A 3 -7.59 17.10 -4.09
C GLU A 3 -6.53 17.31 -3.00
N THR A 4 -6.74 18.30 -2.14
CA THR A 4 -5.86 18.59 -1.00
C THR A 4 -6.50 18.08 0.27
N PHE A 5 -5.79 17.25 1.02
CA PHE A 5 -6.25 16.70 2.29
C PHE A 5 -5.42 17.26 3.45
N LYS A 6 -6.07 17.52 4.58
CA LYS A 6 -5.40 17.96 5.81
C LYS A 6 -5.29 16.77 6.76
N LEU A 7 -4.05 16.31 6.99
CA LEU A 7 -3.76 15.34 8.04
C LEU A 7 -3.41 16.07 9.34
N THR A 8 -3.96 15.61 10.46
CA THR A 8 -3.67 16.10 11.82
C THR A 8 -3.07 14.97 12.66
N GLY A 9 -2.21 15.29 13.63
CA GLY A 9 -1.63 14.28 14.53
C GLY A 9 -0.30 13.68 14.06
N MET A 10 0.25 14.12 12.92
CA MET A 10 1.50 13.56 12.37
C MET A 10 2.72 13.83 13.24
N LYS A 11 2.75 14.97 13.94
CA LYS A 11 3.87 15.34 14.83
C LYS A 11 3.90 14.45 16.07
N GLU A 12 2.74 14.21 16.66
CA GLU A 12 2.56 13.33 17.81
C GLU A 12 2.90 11.89 17.43
N LEU A 13 2.51 11.46 16.23
CA LEU A 13 2.86 10.16 15.68
C LEU A 13 4.38 10.00 15.49
N GLU A 14 5.06 11.00 14.93
CA GLU A 14 6.53 10.98 14.77
C GLU A 14 7.24 10.89 16.12
N GLN A 15 6.79 11.66 17.12
CA GLN A 15 7.34 11.61 18.47
C GLN A 15 7.16 10.23 19.10
N ALA A 16 5.95 9.65 18.99
CA ALA A 16 5.66 8.34 19.53
C ALA A 16 6.44 7.22 18.80
N LEU A 17 6.64 7.35 17.49
CA LEU A 17 7.51 6.45 16.72
C LEU A 17 8.97 6.58 17.16
N ALA A 18 9.45 7.79 17.43
CA ALA A 18 10.83 8.02 17.88
C ALA A 18 11.11 7.33 19.25
N GLN A 19 10.12 7.31 20.15
CA GLN A 19 10.22 6.66 21.46
C GLN A 19 10.40 5.13 21.40
N ILE A 20 10.02 4.48 20.29
CA ILE A 20 10.22 3.02 20.10
C ILE A 20 11.72 2.66 20.04
N GLY A 21 12.60 3.64 19.77
CA GLY A 21 14.07 3.52 19.85
C GLY A 21 14.70 2.72 18.71
N GLU A 22 14.17 1.54 18.37
CA GLU A 22 14.74 0.68 17.34
C GLU A 22 14.19 0.96 15.95
N VAL A 23 15.09 1.27 15.01
CA VAL A 23 14.78 1.53 13.59
C VAL A 23 14.06 0.34 12.95
N GLY A 24 14.49 -0.89 13.25
CA GLY A 24 13.87 -2.11 12.72
C GLY A 24 12.41 -2.28 13.16
N LYS A 25 12.09 -1.92 14.41
CA LYS A 25 10.71 -1.97 14.93
C LYS A 25 9.83 -0.92 14.27
N ARG A 26 10.31 0.33 14.16
CA ARG A 26 9.62 1.42 13.45
C ARG A 26 9.30 1.03 12.01
N ARG A 27 10.27 0.47 11.29
CA ARG A 27 10.10 -0.02 9.92
C ARG A 27 9.01 -1.09 9.84
N ARG A 28 9.00 -2.06 10.75
CA ARG A 28 8.00 -3.15 10.77
C ARG A 28 6.58 -2.62 11.05
N VAL A 29 6.45 -1.68 11.98
CA VAL A 29 5.18 -1.01 12.28
C VAL A 29 4.65 -0.27 11.05
N GLY A 30 5.49 0.54 10.41
CA GLY A 30 5.12 1.26 9.19
C GLY A 30 4.70 0.32 8.05
N LEU A 31 5.47 -0.74 7.79
CA LEU A 31 5.11 -1.74 6.77
C LEU A 31 3.80 -2.46 7.08
N LYS A 32 3.50 -2.73 8.35
CA LYS A 32 2.23 -3.35 8.74
C LYS A 32 1.05 -2.45 8.44
N ALA A 33 1.17 -1.16 8.75
CA ALA A 33 0.13 -0.18 8.44
C ALA A 33 -0.06 0.01 6.93
N LEU A 34 1.03 0.11 6.17
CA LEU A 34 0.98 0.20 4.70
C LEU A 34 0.31 -1.04 4.09
N ARG A 35 0.59 -2.25 4.60
CA ARG A 35 -0.10 -3.48 4.18
C ARG A 35 -1.59 -3.42 4.48
N ALA A 36 -1.98 -2.95 5.67
CA ALA A 36 -3.38 -2.83 6.04
C ALA A 36 -4.15 -1.87 5.12
N GLY A 37 -3.53 -0.74 4.73
CA GLY A 37 -4.14 0.20 3.78
C GLY A 37 -4.13 -0.27 2.33
N GLY A 38 -3.13 -1.05 1.90
CA GLY A 38 -3.06 -1.57 0.54
C GLY A 38 -4.05 -2.70 0.25
N GLU A 39 -4.44 -3.47 1.28
CA GLU A 39 -5.26 -4.67 1.13
C GLU A 39 -6.68 -4.40 0.56
N PRO A 40 -7.43 -3.36 1.00
CA PRO A 40 -8.69 -2.99 0.37
C PRO A 40 -8.55 -2.70 -1.13
N ILE A 41 -7.51 -1.96 -1.52
CA ILE A 41 -7.25 -1.62 -2.93
C ILE A 41 -6.98 -2.90 -3.73
N ALA A 42 -6.11 -3.79 -3.23
CA ALA A 42 -5.84 -5.07 -3.89
C ALA A 42 -7.11 -5.92 -4.02
N ARG A 43 -7.93 -5.97 -2.98
CA ARG A 43 -9.21 -6.69 -2.97
C ARG A 43 -10.20 -6.12 -3.97
N ALA A 44 -10.36 -4.81 -4.03
CA ALA A 44 -11.24 -4.13 -4.98
C ALA A 44 -10.76 -4.40 -6.43
N ALA A 45 -9.45 -4.30 -6.67
CA ALA A 45 -8.86 -4.64 -7.96
C ALA A 45 -9.13 -6.10 -8.36
N ARG A 46 -8.97 -7.06 -7.43
CA ARG A 46 -9.31 -8.48 -7.66
C ARG A 46 -10.79 -8.72 -7.96
N ALA A 47 -11.68 -7.87 -7.46
CA ALA A 47 -13.12 -8.01 -7.67
C ALA A 47 -13.57 -7.55 -9.07
N ILE A 48 -12.88 -6.55 -9.65
CA ILE A 48 -13.28 -5.94 -10.92
C ILE A 48 -12.40 -6.33 -12.10
N VAL A 49 -11.23 -6.92 -11.86
CA VAL A 49 -10.33 -7.36 -12.93
C VAL A 49 -11.01 -8.40 -13.82
N PRO A 50 -10.88 -8.28 -15.15
CA PRO A 50 -11.37 -9.29 -16.08
C PRO A 50 -10.75 -10.66 -15.81
N VAL A 51 -11.58 -11.70 -15.83
CA VAL A 51 -11.16 -13.08 -15.54
C VAL A 51 -11.30 -13.93 -16.79
N ASP A 52 -10.15 -14.35 -17.33
CA ASP A 52 -10.06 -15.47 -18.26
C ASP A 52 -9.75 -16.75 -17.46
N ARG A 53 -8.46 -17.13 -17.35
CA ARG A 53 -8.00 -18.26 -16.52
C ARG A 53 -7.75 -17.92 -15.05
N GLY A 54 -7.95 -16.67 -14.63
CA GLY A 54 -7.79 -16.24 -13.23
C GLY A 54 -6.38 -15.86 -12.78
N HIS A 55 -5.32 -16.21 -13.53
CA HIS A 55 -3.93 -15.89 -13.13
C HIS A 55 -3.69 -14.41 -12.86
N LEU A 56 -4.25 -13.51 -13.70
CA LEU A 56 -4.10 -12.07 -13.49
C LEU A 56 -4.71 -11.64 -12.15
N ARG A 57 -5.92 -12.11 -11.86
CA ARG A 57 -6.61 -11.84 -10.59
C ARG A 57 -5.82 -12.35 -9.39
N GLU A 58 -5.34 -13.58 -9.46
CA GLU A 58 -4.58 -14.21 -8.37
C GLU A 58 -3.23 -13.53 -8.11
N SER A 59 -2.66 -12.87 -9.12
CA SER A 59 -1.39 -12.15 -9.02
C SER A 59 -1.48 -10.77 -8.36
N ILE A 60 -2.68 -10.22 -8.19
CA ILE A 60 -2.86 -8.89 -7.58
C ILE A 60 -2.64 -9.03 -6.07
N ASP A 61 -1.61 -8.36 -5.57
CA ASP A 61 -1.23 -8.44 -4.16
C ASP A 61 -0.57 -7.15 -3.66
N VAL A 62 -0.29 -7.10 -2.35
CA VAL A 62 0.40 -6.02 -1.65
C VAL A 62 1.80 -6.47 -1.25
N SER A 63 2.82 -5.90 -1.88
CA SER A 63 4.22 -6.32 -1.74
C SER A 63 5.16 -5.17 -1.44
N THR A 64 6.18 -5.45 -0.61
CA THR A 64 7.29 -4.52 -0.36
C THR A 64 8.30 -4.47 -1.49
N SER A 65 8.15 -5.34 -2.48
CA SER A 65 9.11 -5.55 -3.55
C SER A 65 8.39 -5.58 -4.89
N LEU A 66 8.95 -4.86 -5.86
CA LEU A 66 8.58 -5.00 -7.27
C LEU A 66 9.17 -6.29 -7.86
N ALA A 67 8.53 -6.76 -8.92
CA ALA A 67 9.07 -7.82 -9.74
C ALA A 67 10.46 -7.44 -10.31
N PRO A 68 11.39 -8.39 -10.51
CA PRO A 68 12.72 -8.09 -11.06
C PRO A 68 12.69 -7.25 -12.34
N SER A 69 11.75 -7.52 -13.24
CA SER A 69 11.54 -6.76 -14.49
C SER A 69 11.01 -5.34 -14.29
N GLN A 70 10.41 -5.05 -13.13
CA GLN A 70 9.89 -3.73 -12.73
C GLN A 70 10.86 -2.98 -11.81
N ARG A 71 11.92 -3.65 -11.31
CA ARG A 71 12.96 -3.04 -10.47
C ARG A 71 13.91 -2.12 -11.22
N GLY A 72 13.72 -1.94 -12.53
CA GLY A 72 14.42 -0.90 -13.30
C GLY A 72 14.33 0.43 -12.56
N ASP A 73 15.47 1.10 -12.44
CA ASP A 73 15.76 2.14 -11.46
C ASP A 73 14.69 3.26 -11.45
N ARG A 74 13.77 3.21 -10.48
CA ARG A 74 12.79 4.27 -10.21
C ARG A 74 13.07 5.00 -8.89
N GLY A 75 14.06 4.54 -8.12
CA GLY A 75 14.31 4.98 -6.75
C GLY A 75 13.15 4.64 -5.81
N ALA A 76 13.43 4.51 -4.51
CA ALA A 76 12.37 4.51 -3.51
C ALA A 76 11.83 5.95 -3.40
N VAL A 77 10.51 6.13 -3.51
CA VAL A 77 9.90 7.48 -3.42
C VAL A 77 9.90 7.96 -1.97
N ALA A 78 9.93 7.03 -1.01
CA ALA A 78 9.98 7.29 0.42
C ALA A 78 10.83 6.23 1.15
N SER A 79 11.21 6.52 2.40
CA SER A 79 11.94 5.57 3.26
C SER A 79 11.17 4.27 3.54
N LEU A 80 9.85 4.30 3.38
CA LEU A 80 8.95 3.17 3.49
C LEU A 80 7.95 3.23 2.33
N GLU A 81 7.92 2.16 1.54
CA GLU A 81 7.03 2.06 0.38
C GLU A 81 6.44 0.64 0.30
N ILE A 82 5.19 0.56 -0.15
CA ILE A 82 4.55 -0.70 -0.51
C ILE A 82 3.86 -0.55 -1.85
N HIS A 83 3.88 -1.62 -2.63
CA HIS A 83 3.32 -1.67 -3.96
C HIS A 83 2.04 -2.49 -3.91
N VAL A 84 1.00 -1.99 -4.56
CA VAL A 84 -0.27 -2.68 -4.73
C VAL A 84 -0.50 -2.86 -6.21
N GLY A 85 -0.67 -4.11 -6.65
CA GLY A 85 -0.92 -4.39 -8.05
C GLY A 85 -0.60 -5.81 -8.46
N PRO A 86 -0.73 -6.11 -9.76
CA PRO A 86 -0.46 -7.43 -10.32
C PRO A 86 1.03 -7.75 -10.28
N GLY A 87 1.32 -9.04 -10.14
CA GLY A 87 2.68 -9.60 -10.25
C GLY A 87 3.25 -9.54 -11.68
N GLN A 88 4.13 -10.48 -12.02
CA GLN A 88 4.79 -10.53 -13.33
C GLN A 88 3.85 -10.99 -14.46
N HIS A 89 2.93 -10.11 -14.85
CA HIS A 89 1.99 -10.34 -15.95
C HIS A 89 2.05 -9.18 -16.94
N PRO A 90 2.71 -9.34 -18.10
CA PRO A 90 2.71 -8.33 -19.16
C PRO A 90 1.29 -7.92 -19.57
N GLN A 91 0.34 -8.87 -19.56
CA GLN A 91 -1.06 -8.59 -19.88
C GLN A 91 -1.74 -7.60 -18.92
N ALA A 92 -1.21 -7.40 -17.71
CA ALA A 92 -1.81 -6.46 -16.75
C ALA A 92 -1.82 -5.02 -17.28
N ILE A 93 -0.73 -4.60 -17.93
CA ILE A 93 -0.59 -3.26 -18.48
C ILE A 93 -1.51 -3.09 -19.69
N THR A 94 -1.52 -4.07 -20.59
CA THR A 94 -2.38 -4.03 -21.78
C THR A 94 -3.86 -4.10 -21.42
N GLN A 95 -4.21 -4.81 -20.34
CA GLN A 95 -5.59 -4.87 -19.86
C GLN A 95 -6.01 -3.53 -19.25
N GLU A 96 -5.17 -2.92 -18.40
CA GLU A 96 -5.48 -1.65 -17.72
C GLU A 96 -5.66 -0.50 -18.72
N PHE A 97 -4.79 -0.41 -19.72
CA PHE A 97 -4.71 0.75 -20.63
C PHE A 97 -5.24 0.48 -22.04
N GLY A 98 -5.51 -0.78 -22.38
CA GLY A 98 -5.88 -1.18 -23.74
C GLY A 98 -4.68 -1.25 -24.69
N THR A 99 -4.98 -1.63 -25.92
CA THR A 99 -4.04 -1.65 -27.05
C THR A 99 -4.71 -1.01 -28.26
N TYR A 100 -4.01 -0.96 -29.40
CA TYR A 100 -4.62 -0.52 -30.65
C TYR A 100 -5.73 -1.44 -31.17
N LYS A 101 -5.81 -2.70 -30.68
CA LYS A 101 -6.82 -3.70 -31.09
C LYS A 101 -7.90 -3.95 -30.04
N GLU A 102 -7.58 -3.72 -28.78
CA GLU A 102 -8.44 -4.10 -27.66
C GLU A 102 -8.68 -2.88 -26.76
N PRO A 103 -9.94 -2.58 -26.39
CA PRO A 103 -10.23 -1.46 -25.50
C PRO A 103 -9.70 -1.70 -24.09
N ALA A 104 -9.41 -0.60 -23.37
CA ALA A 104 -8.98 -0.64 -21.98
C ALA A 104 -10.08 -1.20 -21.07
N GLN A 105 -9.68 -2.05 -20.12
CA GLN A 105 -10.53 -2.54 -19.02
C GLN A 105 -9.82 -2.27 -17.69
N PRO A 106 -9.85 -1.00 -17.24
CA PRO A 106 -9.10 -0.58 -16.05
C PRO A 106 -9.66 -1.24 -14.80
N PHE A 107 -8.77 -1.72 -13.94
CA PHE A 107 -9.08 -2.38 -12.67
C PHE A 107 -8.26 -1.82 -11.50
N MET A 108 -7.04 -1.31 -11.75
CA MET A 108 -6.24 -0.69 -10.69
C MET A 108 -6.68 0.74 -10.39
N ARG A 109 -6.90 1.57 -11.43
CA ARG A 109 -7.35 2.96 -11.22
C ARG A 109 -8.70 3.03 -10.49
N PRO A 110 -9.75 2.28 -10.90
CA PRO A 110 -11.04 2.36 -10.21
C PRO A 110 -10.96 1.83 -8.78
N ALA A 111 -10.17 0.78 -8.53
CA ALA A 111 -9.94 0.26 -7.19
C ALA A 111 -9.25 1.27 -6.28
N TRP A 112 -8.26 2.01 -6.80
CA TRP A 112 -7.62 3.10 -6.07
C TRP A 112 -8.60 4.21 -5.73
N GLU A 113 -9.36 4.71 -6.71
CA GLU A 113 -10.31 5.80 -6.47
C GLU A 113 -11.40 5.42 -5.45
N ALA A 114 -11.86 4.16 -5.49
CA ALA A 114 -12.85 3.65 -4.55
C ALA A 114 -12.30 3.53 -3.11
N GLU A 115 -11.06 3.04 -2.93
CA GLU A 115 -10.56 2.63 -1.62
C GLU A 115 -9.48 3.54 -1.02
N ARG A 116 -9.02 4.59 -1.72
CA ARG A 116 -7.96 5.49 -1.24
C ARG A 116 -8.24 6.11 0.13
N MET A 117 -9.49 6.45 0.45
CA MET A 117 -9.84 7.02 1.75
C MET A 117 -9.83 5.95 2.85
N THR A 118 -10.43 4.78 2.57
CA THR A 118 -10.36 3.60 3.45
C THR A 118 -8.90 3.23 3.74
N ALA A 119 -8.04 3.28 2.72
CA ALA A 119 -6.63 2.98 2.85
C ALA A 119 -5.92 3.95 3.81
N LEU A 120 -6.18 5.25 3.70
CA LEU A 120 -5.65 6.27 4.60
C LEU A 120 -6.11 6.06 6.05
N ASP A 121 -7.40 5.78 6.25
CA ASP A 121 -7.97 5.53 7.57
C ASP A 121 -7.34 4.29 8.22
N LEU A 122 -7.19 3.20 7.46
CA LEU A 122 -6.58 1.96 7.95
C LEU A 122 -5.09 2.12 8.26
N ILE A 123 -4.36 2.90 7.46
CA ILE A 123 -2.95 3.23 7.75
C ILE A 123 -2.89 3.97 9.09
N GLY A 124 -3.69 5.03 9.27
CA GLY A 124 -3.73 5.81 10.50
C GLY A 124 -4.10 4.97 11.72
N ALA A 125 -5.18 4.19 11.64
CA ALA A 125 -5.64 3.33 12.72
C ALA A 125 -4.60 2.26 13.09
N THR A 126 -4.01 1.61 12.08
CA THR A 126 -3.01 0.54 12.32
C THR A 126 -1.72 1.10 12.91
N LEU A 127 -1.27 2.28 12.46
CA LEU A 127 -0.13 2.97 13.06
C LEU A 127 -0.41 3.30 14.52
N GLY A 128 -1.57 3.88 14.84
CA GLY A 128 -1.96 4.21 16.21
C GLY A 128 -1.95 2.99 17.13
N ILE A 129 -2.57 1.88 16.70
CA ILE A 129 -2.61 0.62 17.46
C ILE A 129 -1.20 0.06 17.71
N GLU A 130 -0.37 0.00 16.67
CA GLU A 130 0.96 -0.58 16.78
C GLU A 130 1.91 0.29 17.61
N VAL A 131 1.82 1.61 17.46
CA VAL A 131 2.59 2.56 18.28
C VAL A 131 2.20 2.45 19.75
N ALA A 132 0.90 2.44 20.06
CA ALA A 132 0.43 2.24 21.44
C ALA A 132 0.92 0.92 22.04
N LYS A 133 0.91 -0.16 21.23
CA LYS A 133 1.41 -1.48 21.62
C LYS A 133 2.92 -1.49 21.89
N GLN A 134 3.71 -0.75 21.11
CA GLN A 134 5.15 -0.64 21.36
C GLN A 134 5.44 0.26 22.58
N ALA A 135 4.70 1.35 22.76
CA ALA A 135 4.83 2.23 23.92
C ALA A 135 4.54 1.49 25.24
N ALA A 136 3.51 0.63 25.27
CA ALA A 136 3.21 -0.21 26.43
C ALA A 136 4.30 -1.25 26.76
N LYS A 137 5.14 -1.61 25.79
CA LYS A 137 6.24 -2.57 25.94
C LYS A 137 7.59 -1.91 26.20
N ALA A 138 7.71 -0.61 25.99
CA ALA A 138 8.93 0.12 26.30
C ALA A 138 9.13 0.06 27.83
N PRO A 139 10.34 -0.27 28.32
CA PRO A 139 10.62 -0.21 29.75
C PRO A 139 10.31 1.21 30.22
N LYS A 140 9.54 1.34 31.30
CA LYS A 140 9.35 2.63 31.96
C LYS A 140 10.74 3.14 32.34
N VAL A 141 11.21 4.19 31.68
CA VAL A 141 12.44 4.87 32.06
C VAL A 141 12.21 5.33 33.51
N ARG A 142 13.00 4.79 34.42
CA ARG A 142 12.93 5.06 35.85
C ARG A 142 13.68 6.35 36.17
#